data_AF-A0A7L4CLI8-F1
#
_entry.id   AF-A0A7L4CLI8-F1
#
_cell.length_a   1.000
_cell.length_b   1.000
_cell.length_c   1.000
_cell.angle_alpha   90.00
_cell.angle_beta   90.00
_cell.angle_gamma   90.00
#
_symmetry.space_group_name_H-M   'P 1'
#
loop_
_entity.id
_entity.type
_entity.pdbx_description
1 polymer ?
#
loop_
_entity_poly.entity_id
_entity_poly.type
_entity_poly.pdbx_seq_one_letter_code
_entity_poly.pdbx_strand_id
1 'polypeptide(L)'
;SGWQRDKSCSAREGEMDSSSKEALMEEAPPRYTATPRLPCIPHQLKCLLIVVVVVVIIVVVIVAFLLLGLHITETHAETVLRMTIHSLDGEGTPQHLTMSKKERTGTFAVRDGLNASAVVVYDYSKLLVSYRSWSQRACYITRMDKDNIPGLDTITETFQHHQAEVMEAGDNAVPLADRSILGTTINILCSTVPIYWA
;
A
#
# COMPACT_ATOMS: atom_id res chain seq x y z
N SER A 1 14.81 -28.45 39.36
CA SER A 1 15.81 -29.23 38.59
C SER A 1 17.17 -28.61 38.82
N GLY A 2 17.82 -29.07 39.88
CA GLY A 2 19.00 -28.46 40.48
C GLY A 2 20.31 -28.96 39.90
N TRP A 3 21.30 -28.08 40.03
CA TRP A 3 22.68 -28.16 39.61
C TRP A 3 23.53 -29.13 40.47
N GLN A 4 24.77 -29.29 40.01
CA GLN A 4 25.93 -29.94 40.64
C GLN A 4 26.09 -31.46 40.50
N ARG A 5 27.19 -31.83 39.83
CA ARG A 5 27.95 -33.02 40.20
C ARG A 5 29.44 -32.77 40.04
N ASP A 6 30.10 -32.82 41.19
CA ASP A 6 31.53 -32.84 41.45
C ASP A 6 32.24 -33.98 40.71
N LYS A 7 33.55 -33.81 40.43
CA LYS A 7 34.61 -34.45 41.24
C LYS A 7 36.00 -34.25 40.64
N SER A 8 36.82 -33.61 41.46
CA SER A 8 38.27 -33.70 41.56
C SER A 8 38.83 -35.08 41.20
N CYS A 9 39.93 -35.13 40.44
CA CYS A 9 40.81 -36.28 40.43
C CYS A 9 42.22 -35.83 40.82
N SER A 10 42.61 -36.33 41.99
CA SER A 10 43.82 -36.09 42.77
C SER A 10 45.10 -36.27 41.96
N ALA A 11 46.03 -35.33 42.17
CA ALA A 11 47.45 -35.52 41.98
C ALA A 11 47.94 -36.67 42.89
N ARG A 12 48.89 -37.47 42.37
CA ARG A 12 49.80 -38.29 43.17
C ARG A 12 51.21 -38.01 42.66
N GLU A 13 51.91 -37.20 43.43
CA GLU A 13 53.35 -37.01 43.35
C GLU A 13 54.01 -38.19 44.07
N GLY A 14 54.85 -38.93 43.36
CA GLY A 14 55.76 -39.92 43.92
C GLY A 14 57.17 -39.36 43.81
N GLU A 15 57.71 -38.95 44.95
CA GLU A 15 59.08 -38.51 45.14
C GLU A 15 60.00 -39.74 45.15
N MET A 16 61.01 -39.81 44.28
CA MET A 16 62.19 -40.65 44.52
C MET A 16 63.44 -40.16 43.75
N ASP A 17 64.54 -40.27 44.48
CA ASP A 17 65.87 -39.69 44.35
C ASP A 17 66.74 -40.09 43.15
N SER A 18 67.64 -39.15 42.81
CA SER A 18 69.09 -39.30 42.64
C SER A 18 69.66 -40.60 42.03
N SER A 19 70.37 -40.40 40.90
CA SER A 19 71.72 -40.94 40.65
C SER A 19 71.89 -42.46 40.46
N SER A 20 72.22 -42.87 39.23
CA SER A 20 73.51 -43.51 38.88
C SER A 20 73.40 -44.51 37.72
N LYS A 21 74.20 -44.24 36.67
CA LYS A 21 74.90 -45.15 35.75
C LYS A 21 74.16 -46.30 35.04
N GLU A 22 74.04 -46.12 33.72
CA GLU A 22 74.66 -46.96 32.69
C GLU A 22 74.64 -48.49 32.89
N ALA A 23 73.86 -49.20 32.06
CA ALA A 23 74.35 -50.34 31.29
C ALA A 23 73.31 -50.88 30.29
N LEU A 24 73.78 -51.06 29.06
CA LEU A 24 73.44 -52.10 28.09
C LEU A 24 72.07 -52.09 27.37
N MET A 25 72.17 -51.62 26.12
CA MET A 25 71.84 -52.33 24.87
C MET A 25 70.40 -52.80 24.58
N GLU A 26 70.09 -52.58 23.29
CA GLU A 26 69.20 -53.35 22.41
C GLU A 26 67.78 -52.80 22.17
N GLU A 27 67.41 -52.85 20.90
CA GLU A 27 66.13 -52.49 20.25
C GLU A 27 65.87 -51.01 19.93
N ALA A 28 66.06 -50.64 18.66
CA ALA A 28 65.51 -49.40 18.11
C ALA A 28 63.96 -49.49 18.06
N PRO A 29 63.21 -48.51 18.61
CA PRO A 29 61.75 -48.59 18.62
C PRO A 29 61.16 -48.30 17.22
N PRO A 30 60.00 -48.89 16.87
CA PRO A 30 59.39 -48.74 15.55
C PRO A 30 59.03 -47.27 15.30
N ARG A 31 59.41 -46.72 14.13
CA ARG A 31 58.94 -45.39 13.71
C ARG A 31 57.43 -45.45 13.46
N TYR A 32 56.65 -44.97 14.42
CA TYR A 32 55.25 -44.62 14.22
C TYR A 32 55.19 -43.32 13.39
N THR A 33 54.66 -43.41 12.17
CA THR A 33 54.30 -42.24 11.37
C THR A 33 53.15 -41.51 12.06
N ALA A 34 53.39 -40.29 12.55
CA ALA A 34 52.35 -39.41 13.04
C ALA A 34 51.39 -39.07 11.88
N THR A 35 50.14 -39.51 11.98
CA THR A 35 49.06 -39.05 11.11
C THR A 35 48.85 -37.55 11.36
N PRO A 36 48.69 -36.70 10.34
CA PRO A 36 48.46 -35.27 10.57
C PRO A 36 47.12 -35.10 11.29
N ARG A 37 47.14 -34.63 12.54
CA ARG A 37 45.90 -34.20 13.18
C ARG A 37 45.47 -32.91 12.51
N LEU A 38 44.29 -32.93 11.88
CA LEU A 38 43.69 -31.75 11.25
C LEU A 38 43.71 -30.58 12.24
N PRO A 39 44.07 -29.36 11.80
CA PRO A 39 44.12 -28.20 12.67
C PRO A 39 42.74 -27.97 13.30
N CYS A 40 42.69 -27.95 14.62
CA CYS A 40 41.52 -27.50 15.37
C CYS A 40 41.22 -26.06 14.95
N ILE A 41 40.26 -25.88 14.03
CA ILE A 41 39.73 -24.56 13.68
C ILE A 41 39.25 -23.92 15.00
N PRO A 42 39.70 -22.71 15.36
CA PRO A 42 39.34 -22.07 16.61
C PRO A 42 37.81 -21.98 16.71
N HIS A 43 37.25 -22.63 17.73
CA HIS A 43 35.81 -22.69 18.00
C HIS A 43 35.17 -21.28 18.02
N GLN A 44 35.93 -20.30 18.51
CA GLN A 44 35.56 -18.88 18.55
C GLN A 44 35.28 -18.29 17.16
N LEU A 45 36.08 -18.66 16.15
CA LEU A 45 35.91 -18.18 14.78
C LEU A 45 34.68 -18.83 14.12
N LYS A 46 34.43 -20.11 14.39
CA LYS A 46 33.22 -20.83 13.93
C LYS A 46 31.95 -20.23 14.53
N CYS A 47 31.94 -19.95 15.84
CA CYS A 47 30.82 -19.28 16.49
C CYS A 47 30.58 -17.88 15.95
N LEU A 48 31.64 -17.09 15.75
CA LEU A 48 31.52 -15.75 15.18
C LEU A 48 30.96 -15.79 13.74
N LEU A 49 31.41 -16.74 12.92
CA LEU A 49 30.91 -16.94 11.56
C LEU A 49 29.43 -17.32 11.56
N ILE A 50 28.99 -18.19 12.48
CA ILE A 50 27.58 -18.54 12.66
C ILE A 50 26.76 -17.30 13.05
N VAL A 51 27.23 -16.49 13.99
CA VAL A 51 26.53 -15.25 14.40
C VAL A 51 26.41 -14.29 13.23
N VAL A 52 27.48 -14.08 12.45
CA VAL A 52 27.44 -13.23 11.26
C VAL A 52 26.44 -13.75 10.23
N VAL A 53 26.43 -15.06 9.97
CA VAL A 53 25.46 -15.68 9.05
C VAL A 53 24.03 -15.48 9.54
N VAL A 54 23.76 -15.68 10.83
CA VAL A 54 22.44 -15.45 11.42
C VAL A 54 22.01 -13.99 11.28
N VAL A 55 22.91 -13.04 11.55
CA VAL A 55 22.62 -11.61 11.37
C VAL A 55 22.32 -11.29 9.91
N VAL A 56 23.08 -11.83 8.96
CA VAL A 56 22.82 -11.64 7.52
C VAL A 56 21.46 -12.21 7.13
N ILE A 57 21.09 -13.41 7.61
CA ILE A 57 19.77 -14.00 7.37
C ILE A 57 18.67 -13.09 7.94
N ILE A 58 18.82 -12.56 9.15
CA ILE A 58 17.85 -11.64 9.76
C ILE A 58 17.69 -10.38 8.90
N VAL A 59 18.80 -9.78 8.43
CA VAL A 59 18.76 -8.60 7.56
C VAL A 59 18.01 -8.92 6.26
N VAL A 60 18.31 -10.05 5.61
CA VAL A 60 17.62 -10.48 4.38
C VAL A 60 16.12 -10.65 4.61
N VAL A 61 15.72 -11.26 5.73
CA VAL A 61 14.32 -11.44 6.11
C VAL A 61 13.62 -10.09 6.30
N ILE A 62 14.24 -9.14 7.02
CA ILE A 62 13.69 -7.78 7.22
C ILE A 62 13.51 -7.08 5.87
N VAL A 63 14.54 -7.10 5.00
CA VAL A 63 14.46 -6.49 3.66
C VAL A 63 13.34 -7.12 2.84
N ALA A 64 13.18 -8.45 2.87
CA ALA A 64 12.10 -9.13 2.17
C ALA A 64 10.72 -8.66 2.68
N PHE A 65 10.51 -8.59 3.99
CA PHE A 65 9.24 -8.10 4.57
C PHE A 65 8.96 -6.63 4.22
N LEU A 66 9.98 -5.77 4.20
CA LEU A 66 9.83 -4.37 3.79
C LEU A 66 9.44 -4.27 2.31
N LEU A 67 10.10 -5.05 1.44
CA LEU A 67 9.77 -5.10 0.01
C LEU A 67 8.36 -5.65 -0.23
N LEU A 68 7.97 -6.72 0.47
CA LEU A 68 6.62 -7.29 0.43
C LEU A 68 5.58 -6.28 0.95
N GLY A 69 5.85 -5.60 2.07
CA GLY A 69 4.95 -4.59 2.63
C GLY A 69 4.73 -3.39 1.70
N LEU A 70 5.79 -2.92 1.03
CA LEU A 70 5.73 -1.86 0.04
C LEU A 70 5.00 -2.31 -1.24
N HIS A 71 5.26 -3.52 -1.74
CA HIS A 71 4.56 -4.04 -2.92
C HIS A 71 3.06 -4.25 -2.66
N ILE A 72 2.70 -4.75 -1.48
CA ILE A 72 1.30 -5.01 -1.11
C ILE A 72 0.55 -3.69 -0.92
N THR A 73 1.18 -2.66 -0.34
CA THR A 73 0.55 -1.35 -0.18
C THR A 73 0.28 -0.65 -1.52
N GLU A 74 1.06 -0.93 -2.56
CA GLU A 74 0.83 -0.39 -3.90
C GLU A 74 -0.32 -1.09 -4.64
N THR A 75 -0.50 -2.40 -4.45
CA THR A 75 -1.50 -3.21 -5.19
C THR A 75 -2.97 -2.85 -4.89
N HIS A 76 -3.25 -2.13 -3.80
CA HIS A 76 -4.61 -1.69 -3.42
C HIS A 76 -4.70 -0.23 -2.98
N ALA A 77 -3.70 0.61 -3.30
CA ALA A 77 -3.83 2.05 -3.08
C ALA A 77 -4.86 2.60 -4.10
N GLU A 78 -6.10 2.81 -3.64
CA GLU A 78 -7.09 3.58 -4.38
C GLU A 78 -6.54 4.99 -4.59
N THR A 79 -5.93 5.24 -5.75
CA THR A 79 -5.34 6.53 -6.09
C THR A 79 -6.44 7.54 -6.37
N VAL A 80 -6.87 8.23 -5.32
CA VAL A 80 -7.81 9.34 -5.37
C VAL A 80 -7.00 10.64 -5.32
N LEU A 81 -6.78 11.26 -6.48
CA LEU A 81 -6.08 12.54 -6.59
C LEU A 81 -7.04 13.66 -6.25
N ARG A 82 -6.88 14.27 -5.07
CA ARG A 82 -7.61 15.49 -4.67
C ARG A 82 -6.76 16.71 -4.99
N MET A 83 -7.29 17.64 -5.79
CA MET A 83 -6.63 18.90 -6.14
C MET A 83 -7.62 20.04 -5.97
N THR A 84 -7.19 21.16 -5.40
CA THR A 84 -7.98 22.40 -5.41
C THR A 84 -7.50 23.23 -6.57
N ILE A 85 -8.32 23.40 -7.61
CA ILE A 85 -7.97 24.29 -8.72
C ILE A 85 -8.42 25.70 -8.36
N HIS A 86 -7.47 26.63 -8.42
CA HIS A 86 -7.78 28.04 -8.51
C HIS A 86 -8.06 28.33 -9.99
N SER A 87 -9.24 28.87 -10.30
CA SER A 87 -9.59 29.22 -11.68
C SER A 87 -8.51 30.12 -12.28
N LEU A 88 -8.16 29.88 -13.56
CA LEU A 88 -7.08 30.56 -14.27
C LEU A 88 -7.32 32.07 -14.42
N ASP A 89 -8.55 32.55 -14.21
CA ASP A 89 -8.92 33.97 -14.33
C ASP A 89 -8.71 34.81 -13.05
N GLY A 90 -8.07 34.27 -12.01
CA GLY A 90 -7.72 35.03 -10.80
C GLY A 90 -8.90 35.46 -9.90
N GLU A 91 -10.13 35.34 -10.40
CA GLU A 91 -11.40 35.67 -9.73
C GLU A 91 -12.29 34.44 -9.49
N GLY A 92 -11.72 33.23 -9.51
CA GLY A 92 -12.50 32.00 -9.29
C GLY A 92 -12.47 31.49 -7.86
N THR A 93 -13.63 31.14 -7.32
CA THR A 93 -13.73 30.41 -6.05
C THR A 93 -12.96 29.09 -6.13
N PRO A 94 -12.24 28.68 -5.06
CA PRO A 94 -11.48 27.43 -5.07
C PRO A 94 -12.38 26.24 -5.40
N GLN A 95 -12.08 25.53 -6.47
CA GLN A 95 -12.89 24.41 -6.93
C GLN A 95 -12.23 23.10 -6.53
N HIS A 96 -12.92 22.30 -5.74
CA HIS A 96 -12.38 21.03 -5.26
C HIS A 96 -12.57 19.97 -6.33
N LEU A 97 -11.45 19.43 -6.81
CA LEU A 97 -11.41 18.34 -7.78
C LEU A 97 -11.00 17.05 -7.10
N THR A 98 -11.64 15.96 -7.49
CA THR A 98 -11.26 14.63 -7.06
C THR A 98 -11.27 13.70 -8.27
N MET A 99 -10.13 13.10 -8.60
CA MET A 99 -10.02 12.13 -9.69
C MET A 99 -9.73 10.74 -9.13
N SER A 100 -10.52 9.75 -9.55
CA SER A 100 -10.26 8.34 -9.26
C SER A 100 -9.73 7.67 -10.51
N LYS A 101 -8.45 7.25 -10.49
CA LYS A 101 -7.87 6.51 -11.63
C LYS A 101 -8.51 5.12 -11.78
N LYS A 102 -8.90 4.50 -10.66
CA LYS A 102 -9.54 3.18 -10.60
C LYS A 102 -10.94 3.21 -11.21
N GLU A 103 -11.75 4.22 -10.86
CA GLU A 103 -13.13 4.34 -11.34
C GLU A 103 -13.23 5.11 -12.66
N ARG A 104 -12.14 5.75 -13.12
CA ARG A 104 -12.11 6.68 -14.26
C ARG A 104 -13.19 7.75 -14.13
N THR A 105 -13.26 8.37 -12.95
CA THR A 105 -14.23 9.40 -12.61
C THR A 105 -13.54 10.70 -12.17
N GLY A 106 -14.15 11.84 -12.50
CA GLY A 106 -13.74 13.17 -12.06
C GLY A 106 -14.90 13.88 -11.38
N THR A 107 -14.69 14.31 -10.13
CA THR A 107 -15.70 14.98 -9.30
C THR A 107 -15.32 16.44 -9.12
N PHE A 108 -16.28 17.34 -9.34
CA PHE A 108 -16.10 18.79 -9.32
C PHE A 108 -17.16 19.42 -8.41
N ALA A 109 -16.75 20.24 -7.44
CA ALA A 109 -17.69 21.02 -6.64
C ALA A 109 -17.94 22.38 -7.32
N VAL A 110 -19.18 22.64 -7.73
CA VAL A 110 -19.58 23.88 -8.43
C VAL A 110 -20.63 24.65 -7.60
N ARG A 111 -20.96 25.88 -8.00
CA ARG A 111 -22.12 26.61 -7.44
C ARG A 111 -23.33 26.40 -8.34
N ASP A 112 -24.52 26.29 -7.77
CA ASP A 112 -25.77 26.07 -8.53
C ASP A 112 -26.45 27.36 -9.03
N GLY A 113 -25.82 28.52 -8.84
CA GLY A 113 -26.39 29.83 -9.19
C GLY A 113 -27.38 30.39 -8.16
N LEU A 114 -27.95 29.57 -7.27
CA LEU A 114 -28.91 29.93 -6.22
C LEU A 114 -28.24 30.07 -4.83
N ASN A 115 -26.95 30.38 -4.79
CA ASN A 115 -26.10 30.40 -3.59
C ASN A 115 -25.95 29.03 -2.90
N ALA A 116 -26.35 27.92 -3.53
CA ALA A 116 -26.08 26.58 -3.04
C ALA A 116 -24.90 25.95 -3.79
N SER A 117 -24.32 24.92 -3.18
CA SER A 117 -23.30 24.09 -3.81
C SER A 117 -23.95 22.98 -4.62
N ALA A 118 -23.27 22.59 -5.68
CA ALA A 118 -23.59 21.42 -6.48
C ALA A 118 -22.34 20.59 -6.75
N VAL A 119 -22.54 19.34 -7.11
CA VAL A 119 -21.47 18.42 -7.47
C VAL A 119 -21.72 17.91 -8.88
N VAL A 120 -20.70 18.03 -9.73
CA VAL A 120 -20.65 17.45 -11.07
C VAL A 120 -19.72 16.24 -11.04
N VAL A 121 -20.12 15.12 -11.63
CA VAL A 121 -19.30 13.91 -11.77
C VAL A 121 -19.24 13.52 -13.22
N TYR A 122 -18.04 13.48 -13.76
CA TYR A 122 -17.74 12.88 -15.05
C TYR A 122 -17.36 11.42 -14.82
N ASP A 123 -18.12 10.50 -15.42
CA ASP A 123 -17.80 9.09 -15.48
C ASP A 123 -17.34 8.74 -16.90
N TYR A 124 -16.02 8.74 -17.10
CA TYR A 124 -15.41 8.43 -18.39
C TYR A 124 -15.51 6.93 -18.74
N SER A 125 -15.83 6.07 -17.77
CA SER A 125 -16.03 4.63 -18.02
C SER A 125 -17.41 4.33 -18.61
N LYS A 126 -18.44 5.05 -18.15
CA LYS A 126 -19.84 4.92 -18.60
C LYS A 126 -20.25 5.96 -19.63
N LEU A 127 -19.39 6.95 -19.90
CA LEU A 127 -19.67 8.09 -20.76
C LEU A 127 -20.91 8.86 -20.30
N LEU A 128 -20.95 9.16 -19.00
CA LEU A 128 -22.04 9.89 -18.36
C LEU A 128 -21.48 11.09 -17.58
N VAL A 129 -22.27 12.16 -17.52
CA VAL A 129 -22.07 13.26 -16.57
C VAL A 129 -23.29 13.34 -15.68
N SER A 130 -23.07 13.47 -14.36
CA SER A 130 -24.14 13.68 -13.39
C SER A 130 -23.98 14.99 -12.65
N TYR A 131 -25.09 15.63 -12.32
CA TYR A 131 -25.17 16.85 -11.57
C TYR A 131 -26.16 16.70 -10.40
N ARG A 132 -25.72 17.06 -9.20
CA ARG A 132 -26.58 17.13 -8.00
C ARG A 132 -26.37 18.47 -7.32
N SER A 133 -27.41 19.31 -7.31
CA SER A 133 -27.47 20.48 -6.44
C SER A 133 -27.89 20.09 -5.02
N TRP A 134 -27.37 20.80 -4.02
CA TRP A 134 -27.77 20.63 -2.63
C TRP A 134 -29.08 21.34 -2.28
N SER A 135 -29.47 22.36 -3.05
CA SER A 135 -30.74 23.07 -2.87
C SER A 135 -31.93 22.23 -3.38
N GLN A 136 -31.68 21.32 -4.32
CA GLN A 136 -32.70 20.54 -5.01
C GLN A 136 -32.71 19.07 -4.61
N ARG A 137 -33.88 18.45 -4.73
CA ARG A 137 -34.12 17.03 -4.41
C ARG A 137 -34.08 16.12 -5.64
N ALA A 138 -33.20 16.42 -6.60
CA ALA A 138 -33.07 15.64 -7.83
C ALA A 138 -31.59 15.55 -8.24
N CYS A 139 -31.28 14.48 -8.95
CA CYS A 139 -30.01 14.31 -9.66
C CYS A 139 -30.29 14.26 -11.16
N TYR A 140 -29.49 14.97 -11.93
CA TYR A 140 -29.61 15.02 -13.39
C TYR A 140 -28.43 14.28 -13.99
N ILE A 141 -28.67 13.52 -15.05
CA ILE A 141 -27.62 12.85 -15.79
C ILE A 141 -27.76 13.13 -17.29
N THR A 142 -26.64 13.17 -17.99
CA THR A 142 -26.64 13.24 -19.44
C THR A 142 -25.50 12.41 -20.03
N ARG A 143 -25.61 12.09 -21.32
CA ARG A 143 -24.59 11.31 -22.03
C ARG A 143 -23.44 12.20 -22.46
N MET A 144 -22.23 11.65 -22.41
CA MET A 144 -21.01 12.29 -22.86
C MET A 144 -20.52 11.61 -24.13
N ASP A 145 -20.04 12.40 -25.10
CA ASP A 145 -19.29 11.87 -26.22
C ASP A 145 -17.83 11.69 -25.80
N LYS A 146 -17.23 10.55 -26.17
CA LYS A 146 -15.82 10.28 -25.90
C LYS A 146 -14.89 11.21 -26.69
N ASP A 147 -15.32 11.63 -27.88
CA ASP A 147 -14.52 12.48 -28.77
C ASP A 147 -14.79 13.98 -28.52
N ASN A 148 -15.88 14.31 -27.81
CA ASN A 148 -16.27 15.68 -27.49
C ASN A 148 -16.79 15.80 -26.04
N ILE A 149 -15.84 15.84 -25.10
CA ILE A 149 -16.13 15.96 -23.67
C ILE A 149 -16.50 17.42 -23.36
N PRO A 150 -17.71 17.71 -22.83
CA PRO A 150 -18.13 19.07 -22.55
C PRO A 150 -17.34 19.66 -21.38
N GLY A 151 -16.95 20.94 -21.51
CA GLY A 151 -16.33 21.69 -20.43
C GLY A 151 -17.23 21.84 -19.21
N LEU A 152 -16.63 22.07 -18.05
CA LEU A 152 -17.35 22.16 -16.77
C LEU A 152 -18.39 23.29 -16.76
N ASP A 153 -18.05 24.43 -17.34
CA ASP A 153 -18.93 25.60 -17.35
C ASP A 153 -20.17 25.33 -18.22
N THR A 154 -19.95 24.82 -19.44
CA THR A 154 -21.02 24.45 -20.38
C THR A 154 -21.97 23.42 -19.80
N ILE A 155 -21.44 22.36 -19.17
CA ILE A 155 -22.29 21.31 -18.62
C ILE A 155 -23.07 21.80 -17.40
N THR A 156 -22.43 22.62 -16.56
CA THR A 156 -23.08 23.19 -15.38
C THR A 156 -24.23 24.11 -15.77
N GLU A 157 -24.03 24.97 -16.76
CA GLU A 157 -25.07 25.84 -17.33
C GLU A 157 -26.23 25.01 -17.91
N THR A 158 -25.91 23.96 -18.67
CA THR A 158 -26.93 23.07 -19.28
C THR A 158 -27.82 22.41 -18.21
N PHE A 159 -27.21 21.90 -17.12
CA PHE A 159 -27.95 21.30 -16.01
C PHE A 159 -28.76 22.33 -15.21
N GLN A 160 -28.23 23.54 -15.01
CA GLN A 160 -28.97 24.61 -14.34
C GLN A 160 -30.20 25.03 -15.15
N HIS A 161 -30.08 25.13 -16.48
CA HIS A 161 -31.20 25.43 -17.36
C HIS A 161 -32.27 24.32 -17.31
N HIS A 162 -31.87 23.06 -17.45
CA HIS A 162 -32.80 21.91 -17.36
C HIS A 162 -33.49 21.83 -16.00
N GLN A 163 -32.75 22.12 -14.93
CA GLN A 163 -33.32 22.16 -13.59
C GLN A 163 -34.43 23.22 -13.48
N ALA A 164 -34.20 24.43 -14.01
CA ALA A 164 -35.23 25.47 -14.02
C ALA A 164 -36.47 25.03 -14.83
N GLU A 165 -36.26 24.41 -15.99
CA GLU A 165 -37.35 23.92 -16.83
C GLU A 165 -38.18 22.82 -16.15
N VAL A 166 -37.53 21.86 -15.46
CA VAL A 166 -38.21 20.79 -14.72
C VAL A 166 -38.96 21.34 -13.50
N MET A 167 -38.43 22.37 -12.83
CA MET A 167 -39.13 23.05 -11.74
C MET A 167 -40.41 23.75 -12.23
N GLU A 168 -40.39 24.36 -13.41
CA GLU A 168 -41.54 25.01 -14.04
C GLU A 168 -42.56 23.98 -14.58
N ALA A 169 -42.09 22.84 -15.10
CA ALA A 169 -42.95 21.78 -15.67
C ALA A 169 -43.69 20.92 -14.61
N GLY A 170 -43.26 20.98 -13.33
CA GLY A 170 -43.87 20.26 -12.22
C GLY A 170 -43.67 18.74 -12.27
N ASP A 171 -44.44 18.01 -11.45
CA ASP A 171 -44.33 16.55 -11.17
C ASP A 171 -44.61 15.62 -12.38
N ASN A 172 -44.68 16.18 -13.59
CA ASN A 172 -44.89 15.45 -14.84
C ASN A 172 -43.59 14.89 -15.45
N ALA A 173 -42.44 15.23 -14.87
CA ALA A 173 -41.16 14.65 -15.27
C ALA A 173 -41.07 13.21 -14.75
N VAL A 174 -41.07 12.23 -15.66
CA VAL A 174 -40.91 10.83 -15.29
C VAL A 174 -39.44 10.57 -14.92
N PRO A 175 -39.12 10.09 -13.70
CA PRO A 175 -37.75 9.74 -13.33
C PRO A 175 -37.30 8.53 -14.15
N LEU A 176 -36.27 8.70 -14.97
CA LEU A 176 -36.02 7.83 -16.12
C LEU A 176 -34.58 7.30 -16.25
N ALA A 177 -33.77 7.40 -15.20
CA ALA A 177 -32.48 6.72 -15.19
C ALA A 177 -32.57 5.39 -14.42
N ASP A 178 -32.54 4.28 -15.15
CA ASP A 178 -32.23 2.96 -14.56
C ASP A 178 -30.86 3.04 -13.88
N ARG A 179 -30.80 2.81 -12.57
CA ARG A 179 -29.56 2.89 -11.79
C ARG A 179 -28.51 1.88 -12.24
N SER A 180 -28.90 0.83 -12.97
CA SER A 180 -27.98 -0.18 -13.52
C SER A 180 -26.92 0.42 -14.46
N ILE A 181 -27.21 1.55 -15.10
CA ILE A 181 -26.29 2.19 -16.05
C ILE A 181 -25.22 3.05 -15.35
N LEU A 182 -25.43 3.40 -14.09
CA LEU A 182 -24.61 4.34 -13.35
C LEU A 182 -23.35 3.67 -12.82
N GLY A 183 -22.22 4.39 -12.86
CA GLY A 183 -21.03 4.01 -12.11
C GLY A 183 -21.22 4.20 -10.61
N THR A 184 -20.35 3.58 -9.82
CA THR A 184 -20.39 3.62 -8.34
C THR A 184 -20.44 5.05 -7.81
N THR A 185 -19.61 5.95 -8.33
CA THR A 185 -19.55 7.35 -7.88
C THR A 185 -20.88 8.07 -8.08
N ILE A 186 -21.51 7.93 -9.26
CA ILE A 186 -22.80 8.57 -9.57
C ILE A 186 -23.91 7.92 -8.74
N ASN A 187 -23.89 6.61 -8.57
CA ASN A 187 -24.89 5.90 -7.77
C ASN A 187 -24.83 6.33 -6.29
N ILE A 188 -23.65 6.55 -5.73
CA ILE A 188 -23.48 7.11 -4.38
C ILE A 188 -23.98 8.55 -4.34
N LEU A 189 -23.57 9.39 -5.31
CA LEU A 189 -23.98 10.78 -5.37
C LEU A 189 -25.49 10.93 -5.46
N CYS A 190 -26.19 10.07 -6.19
CA CYS A 190 -27.63 10.22 -6.47
C CYS A 190 -28.49 9.23 -5.66
N SER A 191 -27.92 8.57 -4.66
CA SER A 191 -28.54 7.48 -3.90
C SER A 191 -29.88 7.85 -3.23
N THR A 192 -30.02 9.08 -2.74
CA THR A 192 -31.17 9.54 -1.93
C THR A 192 -32.19 10.38 -2.69
N VAL A 193 -32.04 10.53 -4.01
CA VAL A 193 -32.90 11.41 -4.82
C VAL A 193 -33.33 10.70 -6.11
N PRO A 194 -34.47 11.10 -6.71
CA PRO A 194 -34.83 10.70 -8.07
C PRO A 194 -33.77 11.19 -9.08
N ILE A 195 -33.67 10.45 -10.18
CA ILE A 195 -32.70 10.71 -11.23
C ILE A 195 -33.43 10.97 -12.55
N TYR A 196 -33.09 12.09 -13.19
CA TYR A 196 -33.67 12.54 -14.44
C TYR A 196 -32.61 12.66 -15.52
N TRP A 197 -33.03 12.53 -16.77
CA TRP A 197 -32.20 12.91 -17.89
C TRP A 197 -32.28 14.43 -18.08
N ALA A 198 -31.11 15.04 -18.27
CA ALA A 198 -30.99 16.36 -18.88
C ALA A 198 -30.70 16.18 -20.38
#